data_AF-A0A135HW52-F1
#
_entry.id   AF-A0A135HW52-F1
#
_cell.length_a   1.000
_cell.length_b   1.000
_cell.length_c   1.000
_cell.angle_alpha   90.00
_cell.angle_beta   90.00
_cell.angle_gamma   90.00
#
_symmetry.space_group_name_H-M   'P 1'
#
loop_
_entity.id
_entity.type
_entity.pdbx_description
1 polymer ?
#
loop_
_entity_poly.entity_id
_entity_poly.type
_entity_poly.pdbx_seq_one_letter_code
_entity_poly.pdbx_strand_id
1 'polypeptide(L)'
;MNRPKKIMIAGFTVIVGLLVAGLVIQQWTMARGHRAVYNLAKEGGFCKTDGCEEGMAYATDYLGTEFGLSPQMVQWCMGVDSIAHQKLAFGNAMKTVLTNAMYIPCGDPSSDTTEE
;
A
#
# COMPACT_ATOMS: atom_id res chain seq x y z
N MET A 1 -10.27 -30.12 30.62
CA MET A 1 -9.86 -28.74 30.20
C MET A 1 -11.10 -27.87 30.11
N ASN A 2 -11.23 -26.88 31.01
CA ASN A 2 -12.47 -26.14 31.28
C ASN A 2 -12.92 -25.29 30.06
N ARG A 3 -14.23 -25.31 29.75
CA ARG A 3 -14.87 -24.51 28.68
C ARG A 3 -14.37 -23.05 28.55
N PRO A 4 -14.16 -22.27 29.62
CA PRO A 4 -13.62 -20.90 29.50
C PRO A 4 -12.20 -20.84 28.93
N LYS A 5 -11.32 -21.81 29.25
CA LYS A 5 -9.96 -21.86 28.70
C LYS A 5 -9.97 -22.09 27.19
N LYS A 6 -10.92 -22.89 26.68
CA LYS A 6 -11.06 -23.13 25.23
C LYS A 6 -11.53 -21.87 24.47
N ILE A 7 -12.46 -21.11 25.06
CA ILE A 7 -12.95 -19.85 24.48
C ILE A 7 -11.84 -18.79 24.49
N MET A 8 -11.08 -18.69 25.58
CA MET A 8 -9.95 -17.76 25.67
C MET A 8 -8.85 -18.07 24.64
N ILE A 9 -8.49 -19.35 24.47
CA ILE A 9 -7.50 -19.77 23.47
C ILE A 9 -8.02 -19.51 22.06
N ALA A 10 -9.28 -19.85 21.77
CA ALA A 10 -9.87 -19.60 20.45
C ALA A 10 -9.92 -18.10 20.12
N GLY A 11 -10.35 -17.26 21.07
CA GLY A 11 -10.36 -15.81 20.90
C GLY A 11 -8.96 -15.24 20.67
N PHE A 12 -7.98 -15.69 21.46
CA PHE A 12 -6.59 -15.27 21.29
C PHE A 12 -6.03 -15.68 19.92
N THR A 13 -6.30 -16.90 19.46
CA THR A 13 -5.83 -17.36 18.14
C THR A 13 -6.41 -16.54 16.99
N VAL A 14 -7.67 -16.11 17.07
CA VAL A 14 -8.27 -15.24 16.05
C VAL A 14 -7.62 -13.87 16.03
N ILE A 15 -7.41 -13.25 17.19
CA ILE A 15 -6.77 -11.94 17.29
C ILE A 15 -5.35 -11.99 16.72
N VAL A 16 -4.57 -13.00 17.11
CA VAL A 16 -3.21 -13.20 16.58
C VAL A 16 -3.25 -13.41 15.07
N GLY A 17 -4.20 -14.20 14.56
CA GLY A 17 -4.37 -14.41 13.11
C GLY A 17 -4.63 -13.11 12.34
N LEU A 18 -5.50 -12.24 12.87
CA LEU A 18 -5.81 -10.94 12.25
C LEU A 18 -4.60 -10.00 12.25
N LEU A 19 -3.83 -9.96 13.34
CA LEU A 19 -2.62 -9.13 13.42
C LEU A 19 -1.56 -9.57 12.40
N VAL A 20 -1.34 -10.88 12.27
CA VAL A 20 -0.40 -11.42 11.29
C VAL A 20 -0.86 -11.11 9.86
N ALA A 21 -2.17 -11.25 9.58
CA ALA A 21 -2.73 -10.91 8.27
C ALA A 21 -2.50 -9.43 7.92
N GLY A 22 -2.72 -8.52 8.88
CA GLY A 22 -2.46 -7.09 8.70
C GLY A 22 -1.00 -6.78 8.38
N LEU A 23 -0.07 -7.40 9.09
CA LEU A 23 1.38 -7.24 8.83
C LEU A 23 1.78 -7.73 7.44
N VAL A 24 1.25 -8.88 7.02
CA VAL A 24 1.52 -9.43 5.69
C VAL A 24 1.00 -8.51 4.59
N ILE A 25 -0.24 -8.01 4.74
CA ILE A 25 -0.81 -7.03 3.81
C ILE A 25 0.09 -5.80 3.78
N GLN A 26 0.53 -5.31 4.95
CA GLN A 26 1.35 -4.12 5.01
C GLN A 26 2.68 -4.28 4.28
N GLN A 27 3.42 -5.36 4.55
CA GLN A 27 4.70 -5.63 3.88
C GLN A 27 4.52 -5.83 2.37
N TRP A 28 3.46 -6.54 1.97
CA TRP A 28 3.16 -6.76 0.57
C TRP A 28 2.85 -5.46 -0.17
N THR A 29 2.07 -4.57 0.44
CA THR A 29 1.76 -3.24 -0.10
C THR A 29 3.00 -2.38 -0.21
N MET A 30 3.86 -2.33 0.81
CA MET A 30 5.13 -1.58 0.75
C MET A 30 6.06 -2.12 -0.35
N ALA A 31 6.12 -3.43 -0.54
CA ALA A 31 6.90 -4.05 -1.61
C ALA A 31 6.37 -3.70 -3.01
N ARG A 32 5.03 -3.62 -3.17
CA ARG A 32 4.40 -3.11 -4.40
C ARG A 32 4.72 -1.63 -4.62
N GLY A 33 4.65 -0.83 -3.57
CA GLY A 33 4.98 0.59 -3.59
C GLY A 33 6.41 0.86 -4.03
N HIS A 34 7.37 0.15 -3.45
CA HIS A 34 8.77 0.26 -3.83
C HIS A 34 8.98 -0.05 -5.33
N ARG A 35 8.33 -1.09 -5.86
CA ARG A 35 8.37 -1.39 -7.30
C ARG A 35 7.69 -0.33 -8.16
N ALA A 36 6.57 0.22 -7.69
CA ALA A 36 5.87 1.29 -8.40
C ALA A 36 6.74 2.55 -8.49
N VAL A 37 7.40 2.95 -7.39
CA VAL A 37 8.37 4.06 -7.39
C VAL A 37 9.56 3.75 -8.29
N TYR A 38 10.10 2.52 -8.28
CA TYR A 38 11.16 2.11 -9.20
C TYR A 38 10.75 2.26 -10.67
N ASN A 39 9.55 1.78 -11.03
CA ASN A 39 9.04 1.90 -12.39
C ASN A 39 8.84 3.36 -12.78
N LEU A 40 8.26 4.17 -11.89
CA LEU A 40 8.11 5.60 -12.09
C LEU A 40 9.46 6.29 -12.30
N ALA A 41 10.46 5.95 -11.49
CA ALA A 41 11.81 6.48 -11.62
C ALA A 41 12.46 6.10 -12.95
N LYS A 42 12.21 4.87 -13.42
CA LYS A 42 12.73 4.36 -14.69
C LYS A 42 12.04 5.01 -15.89
N GLU A 43 10.73 5.11 -15.86
CA GLU A 43 9.91 5.72 -16.91
C GLU A 43 10.17 7.22 -17.03
N GLY A 44 10.38 7.90 -15.91
CA GLY A 44 10.78 9.32 -15.87
C GLY A 44 12.24 9.58 -16.22
N GLY A 45 13.05 8.54 -16.48
CA GLY A 45 14.46 8.69 -16.83
C GLY A 45 15.36 9.15 -15.67
N PHE A 46 14.93 8.98 -14.42
CA PHE A 46 15.68 9.38 -13.23
C PHE A 46 16.72 8.35 -12.79
N CYS A 47 16.66 7.11 -13.32
CA CYS A 47 17.65 6.07 -13.04
C CYS A 47 18.98 6.34 -13.75
N LYS A 48 20.01 6.78 -13.00
CA LYS A 48 21.37 6.99 -13.53
C LYS A 48 22.31 5.80 -13.37
N THR A 49 22.01 4.90 -12.45
CA THR A 49 22.79 3.71 -12.12
C THR A 49 21.94 2.45 -12.29
N ASP A 50 22.59 1.28 -12.41
CA ASP A 50 21.90 0.00 -12.56
C ASP A 50 20.92 -0.31 -11.41
N GLY A 51 21.23 0.19 -10.20
CA GLY A 51 20.39 0.03 -9.01
C GLY A 51 19.22 1.04 -8.90
N CYS A 52 19.22 2.12 -9.70
CA CYS A 52 18.23 3.20 -9.68
C CYS A 52 17.92 3.83 -8.28
N GLU A 53 18.79 3.64 -7.29
CA GLU A 53 18.53 4.15 -5.92
C GLU A 53 18.35 5.67 -5.89
N GLU A 54 19.17 6.40 -6.66
CA GLU A 54 19.06 7.87 -6.78
C GLU A 54 17.74 8.30 -7.43
N GLY A 55 17.31 7.58 -8.47
CA GLY A 55 16.07 7.89 -9.18
C GLY A 55 14.84 7.63 -8.30
N MET A 56 14.86 6.53 -7.54
CA MET A 56 13.81 6.24 -6.57
C MET A 56 13.79 7.25 -5.42
N ALA A 57 14.96 7.66 -4.91
CA ALA A 57 15.04 8.68 -3.87
C ALA A 57 14.46 10.02 -4.38
N TYR A 58 14.83 10.44 -5.58
CA TYR A 58 14.28 11.63 -6.22
C TYR A 58 12.77 11.55 -6.41
N ALA A 59 12.26 10.46 -6.98
CA ALA A 59 10.82 10.28 -7.19
C ALA A 59 10.05 10.26 -5.86
N THR A 60 10.61 9.62 -4.84
CA THR A 60 10.01 9.58 -3.50
C THR A 60 9.99 10.95 -2.85
N ASP A 61 11.06 11.72 -2.96
CA ASP A 61 11.17 13.07 -2.39
C ASP A 61 10.25 14.07 -3.10
N TYR A 62 10.16 13.97 -4.43
CA TYR A 62 9.23 14.76 -5.24
C TYR A 62 7.78 14.49 -4.83
N LEU A 63 7.35 13.22 -4.81
CA LEU A 63 6.00 12.84 -4.39
C LEU A 63 5.73 13.20 -2.92
N GLY A 64 6.74 13.06 -2.06
CA GLY A 64 6.62 13.41 -0.65
C GLY A 64 6.41 14.91 -0.45
N THR A 65 7.13 15.73 -1.21
CA THR A 65 6.99 17.20 -1.18
C THR A 65 5.66 17.64 -1.77
N GLU A 66 5.27 17.09 -2.92
CA GLU A 66 4.04 17.47 -3.64
C GLU A 66 2.78 17.14 -2.84
N PHE A 67 2.74 15.94 -2.25
CA PHE A 67 1.55 15.46 -1.52
C PHE A 67 1.67 15.63 0.01
N GLY A 68 2.74 16.26 0.51
CA GLY A 68 2.98 16.40 1.95
C GLY A 68 3.14 15.06 2.69
N LEU A 69 3.63 14.03 2.00
CA LEU A 69 3.76 12.66 2.49
C LEU A 69 5.19 12.37 2.95
N SER A 70 5.33 11.57 4.01
CA SER A 70 6.63 11.00 4.35
C SER A 70 7.08 9.99 3.28
N PRO A 71 8.39 9.72 3.12
CA PRO A 71 8.88 8.73 2.15
C PRO A 71 8.25 7.34 2.28
N GLN A 72 7.94 6.92 3.51
CA GLN A 72 7.27 5.66 3.80
C GLN A 72 5.80 5.70 3.37
N MET A 73 5.13 6.84 3.55
CA MET A 73 3.76 7.04 3.09
C MET A 73 3.67 7.09 1.58
N VAL A 74 4.64 7.70 0.89
CA VAL A 74 4.73 7.64 -0.58
C VAL A 74 4.78 6.18 -1.05
N GLN A 75 5.64 5.36 -0.45
CA GLN A 75 5.70 3.92 -0.78
C GLN A 75 4.37 3.22 -0.49
N TRP A 76 3.76 3.47 0.68
CA TRP A 76 2.44 2.91 0.99
C TRP A 76 1.42 3.27 -0.09
N CYS A 77 1.27 4.55 -0.40
CA CYS A 77 0.25 5.08 -1.29
C CYS A 77 0.45 4.62 -2.74
N MET A 78 1.68 4.64 -3.24
CA MET A 78 2.02 4.07 -4.56
C MET A 78 1.73 2.56 -4.60
N GLY A 79 1.91 1.86 -3.48
CA GLY A 79 1.58 0.44 -3.36
C GLY A 79 0.07 0.20 -3.43
N VAL A 80 -0.71 0.96 -2.65
CA VAL A 80 -2.17 0.91 -2.66
C VAL A 80 -2.71 1.23 -4.05
N ASP A 81 -2.15 2.24 -4.71
CA ASP A 81 -2.54 2.63 -6.07
C ASP A 81 -2.30 1.52 -7.10
N SER A 82 -1.14 0.89 -7.05
CA SER A 82 -0.84 -0.28 -7.89
C SER A 82 -1.85 -1.41 -7.69
N ILE A 83 -2.33 -1.61 -6.45
CA ILE A 83 -3.33 -2.65 -6.13
C ILE A 83 -4.72 -2.23 -6.62
N ALA A 84 -5.10 -0.97 -6.43
CA ALA A 84 -6.38 -0.42 -6.84
C ALA A 84 -6.56 -0.54 -8.37
N HIS A 85 -5.53 -0.24 -9.15
CA HIS A 85 -5.57 -0.33 -10.61
C HIS A 85 -5.48 -1.77 -11.15
N GLN A 86 -5.04 -2.76 -10.34
CA GLN A 86 -4.97 -4.14 -10.79
C GLN A 86 -6.36 -4.77 -10.96
N LYS A 87 -6.77 -5.10 -12.19
CA LYS A 87 -8.04 -5.81 -12.45
C LYS A 87 -7.92 -7.28 -12.02
N LEU A 88 -8.82 -7.71 -11.14
CA LEU A 88 -8.95 -9.11 -10.76
C LEU A 88 -10.06 -9.77 -11.58
N ALA A 89 -9.90 -11.07 -11.87
CA ALA A 89 -10.91 -11.86 -12.58
C ALA A 89 -12.22 -12.00 -11.78
N PHE A 90 -12.16 -11.88 -10.45
CA PHE A 90 -13.30 -11.91 -9.53
C PHE A 90 -13.01 -11.05 -8.29
N GLY A 91 -14.05 -10.58 -7.59
CA GLY A 91 -13.91 -9.90 -6.29
C GLY A 91 -13.52 -8.42 -6.36
N ASN A 92 -13.70 -7.74 -7.50
CA ASN A 92 -13.34 -6.32 -7.65
C ASN A 92 -14.07 -5.41 -6.64
N ALA A 93 -15.32 -5.68 -6.28
CA ALA A 93 -16.04 -4.89 -5.29
C ALA A 93 -15.40 -4.96 -3.89
N MET A 94 -15.05 -6.17 -3.43
CA MET A 94 -14.32 -6.35 -2.16
C MET A 94 -12.94 -5.71 -2.21
N LYS A 95 -12.24 -5.83 -3.34
CA LYS A 95 -10.95 -5.16 -3.56
C LYS A 95 -11.11 -3.65 -3.43
N THR A 96 -12.09 -3.04 -4.09
CA THR A 96 -12.35 -1.59 -4.04
C THR A 96 -12.61 -1.14 -2.61
N VAL A 97 -13.45 -1.86 -1.85
CA VAL A 97 -13.70 -1.53 -0.43
C VAL A 97 -12.40 -1.58 0.38
N LEU A 98 -11.59 -2.62 0.18
CA LEU A 98 -10.31 -2.75 0.88
C LEU A 98 -9.31 -1.65 0.48
N THR A 99 -9.16 -1.37 -0.82
CA THR A 99 -8.22 -0.35 -1.30
C THR A 99 -8.63 1.05 -0.88
N ASN A 100 -9.94 1.35 -0.87
CA ASN A 100 -10.44 2.63 -0.37
C ASN A 100 -10.10 2.83 1.12
N ALA A 101 -10.25 1.78 1.93
CA ALA A 101 -9.83 1.84 3.33
C ALA A 101 -8.30 2.01 3.47
N MET A 102 -7.52 1.40 2.59
CA MET A 102 -6.06 1.53 2.57
C MET A 102 -5.56 2.89 2.06
N TYR A 103 -6.38 3.63 1.30
CA TYR A 103 -6.07 4.99 0.82
C TYR A 103 -6.28 6.08 1.88
N ILE A 104 -7.01 5.82 2.97
CA ILE A 104 -7.27 6.81 4.03
C ILE A 104 -6.04 7.63 4.46
N PRO A 105 -4.86 7.02 4.71
CA PRO A 105 -3.69 7.79 5.15
C PRO A 105 -2.97 8.53 4.01
N CYS A 106 -3.38 8.34 2.74
CA CYS A 106 -2.80 8.96 1.56
C CYS A 106 -3.45 10.30 1.18
N GLY A 107 -4.58 10.64 1.81
CA GLY A 107 -5.47 11.69 1.31
C GLY A 107 -6.57 11.10 0.43
N ASP A 108 -7.67 11.84 0.30
CA ASP A 108 -8.88 11.36 -0.37
C ASP A 108 -8.67 11.26 -1.89
N PRO A 109 -8.75 10.08 -2.51
CA PRO A 109 -8.65 9.94 -3.97
C PRO A 109 -9.83 10.59 -4.71
N SER A 110 -10.89 10.99 -4.00
CA SER A 110 -12.07 11.65 -4.59
C SER A 110 -11.96 13.17 -4.74
N SER A 111 -10.87 13.79 -4.28
CA SER A 111 -10.61 15.21 -4.60
C SER A 111 -10.04 15.42 -6.00
N ASP A 112 -9.76 14.34 -6.74
CA ASP A 112 -9.30 14.38 -8.14
C ASP A 112 -10.46 14.15 -9.12
N THR A 113 -11.65 14.68 -8.80
CA THR A 113 -12.64 15.02 -9.82
C THR A 113 -12.16 16.25 -10.58
N THR A 114 -11.14 16.09 -11.42
CA THR A 114 -11.04 16.94 -12.60
C THR A 114 -12.20 16.51 -13.49
N GLU A 115 -13.28 17.27 -13.37
CA GLU A 115 -14.40 17.28 -14.28
C GLU A 115 -13.85 17.42 -15.71
N GLU A 116 -14.06 16.40 -16.55
CA GLU A 116 -14.22 16.56 -17.99
C GLU A 116 -15.66 16.23 -18.37
#